data_AF-A0A535IWY9-F1
#
_entry.id   AF-A0A535IWY9-F1
#
_cell.length_a   1.000
_cell.length_b   1.000
_cell.length_c   1.000
_cell.angle_alpha   90.00
_cell.angle_beta   90.00
_cell.angle_gamma   90.00
#
_symmetry.space_group_name_H-M   'P 1'
#
loop_
_entity.id
_entity.type
_entity.pdbx_description
1 polymer ?
#
loop_
_entity_poly.entity_id
_entity_poly.type
_entity_poly.pdbx_seq_one_letter_code
_entity_poly.pdbx_strand_id
1 'polypeptide(L)'
;MPPRHVVPEDDLYARLEVPRDATFETIEIAWRALLKRHHPDVAGGDGLELAKRINVAHDWLSDAQLRARYDQERYHGAIRRTRSARTEAAPRPAGPQPVRRRPPITAAEALHRFLDRVERLSRDELDRLSVAETTSIAFVASIHRFLSPDSLAAAGSVEGEVRRRLAPADWANPAIRDAIVAAAHEIVLGAFLDEHLSEPFRGRARDRLMRGWEAAVDQPRYGPNTPAVSRFIARASRLSEREVRALATAIRGRIASDPWPRGLDPDEDDGLRVSSALAGRDAVGAAAALRNVERATAVRAARLLRRTAHALVLRHAFSAADFGALVYAWQVATLDPGTGRHEPTTADATVRRG
;
A
#
# COMPACT_ATOMS: atom_id res chain seq x y z
N MET A 1 41.71 6.55 -1.66
CA MET A 1 40.40 7.24 -1.59
C MET A 1 39.78 7.20 -2.97
N PRO A 2 38.52 6.75 -3.14
CA PRO A 2 37.84 6.94 -4.42
C PRO A 2 37.66 8.44 -4.70
N PRO A 3 37.73 8.89 -5.97
CA PRO A 3 37.61 10.30 -6.31
C PRO A 3 36.25 10.84 -5.86
N ARG A 4 36.26 11.98 -5.16
CA ARG A 4 35.03 12.72 -4.86
C ARG A 4 34.50 13.26 -6.19
N HIS A 5 33.41 12.69 -6.68
CA HIS A 5 32.71 13.27 -7.83
C HIS A 5 32.33 14.73 -7.49
N VAL A 6 32.79 15.66 -8.30
CA VAL A 6 32.43 17.08 -8.23
C VAL A 6 30.95 17.20 -8.60
N VAL A 7 30.17 17.97 -7.82
CA VAL A 7 28.74 18.14 -8.09
C VAL A 7 28.54 18.79 -9.46
N PRO A 8 27.76 18.18 -10.37
CA PRO A 8 27.55 18.68 -11.72
C PRO A 8 27.00 20.11 -11.73
N GLU A 9 27.45 20.90 -12.70
CA GLU A 9 26.98 22.27 -12.84
C GLU A 9 25.62 22.42 -13.51
N ASP A 10 25.22 21.40 -14.25
CA ASP A 10 23.96 21.34 -15.01
C ASP A 10 22.75 21.09 -14.09
N ASP A 11 21.56 21.52 -14.52
CA ASP A 11 20.31 21.13 -13.88
C ASP A 11 19.96 19.71 -14.34
N LEU A 12 20.22 18.73 -13.47
CA LEU A 12 20.08 17.31 -13.81
C LEU A 12 18.61 16.90 -14.00
N TYR A 13 17.68 17.56 -13.32
CA TYR A 13 16.26 17.29 -13.46
C TYR A 13 15.73 17.86 -14.77
N ALA A 14 16.10 19.10 -15.11
CA ALA A 14 15.80 19.68 -16.41
C ALA A 14 16.46 18.91 -17.55
N ARG A 15 17.68 18.39 -17.34
CA ARG A 15 18.41 17.56 -18.32
C ARG A 15 17.68 16.27 -18.65
N LEU A 16 17.08 15.62 -17.65
CA LEU A 16 16.24 14.45 -17.84
C LEU A 16 14.79 14.80 -18.17
N GLU A 17 14.44 16.08 -18.30
CA GLU A 17 13.08 16.49 -18.57
C GLU A 17 12.08 15.93 -17.53
N VAL A 18 12.43 15.92 -16.25
CA VAL A 18 11.58 15.41 -15.16
C VAL A 18 11.42 16.45 -14.05
N PRO A 19 10.29 16.45 -13.31
CA PRO A 19 10.17 17.31 -12.15
C PRO A 19 11.12 16.86 -11.03
N ARG A 20 11.43 17.76 -10.09
CA ARG A 20 12.39 17.50 -9.02
C ARG A 20 11.96 16.39 -8.05
N ASP A 21 10.66 16.22 -7.86
CA ASP A 21 10.05 15.17 -7.04
C ASP A 21 9.85 13.85 -7.80
N ALA A 22 10.35 13.74 -9.04
CA ALA A 22 10.28 12.52 -9.83
C ALA A 22 10.83 11.30 -9.08
N THR A 23 10.14 10.18 -9.22
CA THR A 23 10.58 8.92 -8.63
C THR A 23 11.73 8.33 -9.46
N PHE A 24 12.43 7.33 -8.92
CA PHE A 24 13.52 6.68 -9.65
C PHE A 24 13.02 6.01 -10.94
N GLU A 25 11.81 5.46 -10.92
CA GLU A 25 11.15 4.87 -12.08
C GLU A 25 10.93 5.92 -13.19
N THR A 26 10.46 7.13 -12.83
CA THR A 26 10.34 8.25 -13.77
C THR A 26 11.69 8.66 -14.37
N ILE A 27 12.73 8.72 -13.53
CA ILE A 27 14.11 9.05 -13.94
C ILE A 27 14.66 8.02 -14.93
N GLU A 28 14.43 6.72 -14.70
CA GLU A 28 14.89 5.65 -15.60
C GLU A 28 14.17 5.72 -16.96
N ILE A 29 12.84 5.90 -16.96
CA ILE A 29 12.05 6.05 -18.20
C ILE A 29 12.57 7.23 -19.02
N ALA A 30 12.77 8.37 -18.37
CA ALA A 30 13.27 9.57 -19.02
C ALA A 30 14.65 9.37 -19.63
N TRP A 31 15.57 8.79 -18.86
CA TRP A 31 16.93 8.49 -19.31
C TRP A 31 16.94 7.59 -20.55
N ARG A 32 16.19 6.48 -20.55
CA ARG A 32 16.13 5.57 -21.70
C ARG A 32 15.52 6.23 -22.93
N ALA A 33 14.43 6.97 -22.76
CA ALA A 33 13.76 7.67 -23.86
C ALA A 33 14.69 8.71 -24.50
N LEU A 34 15.38 9.49 -23.68
CA LEU A 34 16.32 10.52 -24.14
C LEU A 34 17.56 9.91 -24.82
N LEU A 35 18.11 8.81 -24.30
CA LEU A 35 19.21 8.12 -24.98
C LEU A 35 18.80 7.54 -26.33
N LYS A 36 17.61 6.95 -26.44
CA LYS A 36 17.10 6.43 -27.72
C LYS A 36 16.96 7.55 -28.77
N ARG A 37 16.55 8.74 -28.33
CA ARG A 37 16.40 9.93 -29.19
C ARG A 37 17.75 10.55 -29.59
N HIS A 38 18.72 10.57 -28.68
CA HIS A 38 20.00 11.27 -28.86
C HIS A 38 21.19 10.33 -29.09
N HIS A 39 20.94 9.05 -29.40
CA HIS A 39 22.00 8.10 -29.69
C HIS A 39 22.89 8.62 -30.84
N PRO A 40 24.23 8.53 -30.75
CA PRO A 40 25.13 9.04 -31.77
C PRO A 40 24.85 8.46 -33.16
N ASP A 41 24.35 7.22 -33.24
CA ASP A 41 23.95 6.58 -34.49
C ASP A 41 22.71 7.22 -35.16
N VAL A 42 21.89 7.94 -34.39
CA VAL A 42 20.65 8.59 -34.86
C VAL A 42 20.83 10.11 -34.99
N ALA A 43 21.60 10.73 -34.09
CA ALA A 43 21.71 12.18 -33.95
C ALA A 43 23.11 12.74 -34.31
N GLY A 44 24.07 11.91 -34.72
CA GLY A 44 25.41 12.35 -35.09
C GLY A 44 26.27 12.85 -33.92
N GLY A 45 27.31 13.65 -34.22
CA GLY A 45 28.32 14.08 -33.25
C GLY A 45 27.78 14.92 -32.08
N ASP A 46 26.79 15.78 -32.34
CA ASP A 46 26.14 16.58 -31.28
C ASP A 46 25.26 15.71 -30.35
N GLY A 47 24.75 14.58 -30.86
CA GLY A 47 24.05 13.57 -30.07
C GLY A 47 24.94 12.92 -29.02
N LEU A 48 26.23 12.72 -29.31
CA LEU A 48 27.17 12.10 -28.38
C LEU A 48 27.38 12.93 -27.12
N GLU A 49 27.58 14.25 -27.25
CA GLU A 49 27.78 15.13 -26.08
C GLU A 49 26.51 15.27 -25.26
N LEU A 50 25.34 15.32 -25.90
CA LEU A 50 24.06 15.33 -25.20
C LEU A 50 23.81 14.00 -24.47
N ALA A 51 24.09 12.86 -25.11
CA ALA A 51 23.98 11.54 -24.50
C ALA A 51 24.89 11.38 -23.27
N LYS A 52 26.12 11.92 -23.31
CA LYS A 52 27.01 11.96 -22.14
C LYS A 52 26.40 12.74 -20.98
N ARG A 53 25.83 13.92 -21.24
CA ARG A 53 25.17 14.74 -20.20
C ARG A 53 23.92 14.06 -19.63
N ILE A 54 23.15 13.38 -20.47
CA ILE A 54 22.00 12.56 -20.06
C ILE A 54 22.46 11.42 -19.12
N ASN A 55 23.55 10.73 -19.45
CA ASN A 55 24.13 9.69 -18.58
C ASN A 55 24.59 10.25 -17.23
N VAL A 56 25.28 11.40 -17.22
CA VAL A 56 25.69 12.06 -15.97
C VAL A 56 24.48 12.41 -15.10
N ALA A 57 23.41 12.94 -15.69
CA ALA A 57 22.19 13.23 -14.95
C ALA A 57 21.54 11.96 -14.37
N HIS A 58 21.49 10.88 -15.14
CA HIS A 58 21.00 9.60 -14.66
C HIS A 58 21.87 9.01 -13.53
N ASP A 59 23.20 8.99 -13.68
CA ASP A 59 24.11 8.41 -12.68
C ASP A 59 23.97 9.10 -11.31
N TRP A 60 23.79 10.41 -11.31
CA TRP A 60 23.60 11.19 -10.10
C TRP A 60 22.19 11.06 -9.52
N LEU A 61 21.15 11.05 -10.36
CA LEU A 61 19.75 11.03 -9.90
C LEU A 61 19.22 9.62 -9.57
N SER A 62 19.84 8.57 -10.12
CA SER A 62 19.49 7.18 -9.85
C SER A 62 20.09 6.65 -8.53
N ASP A 63 21.20 7.21 -8.05
CA ASP A 63 21.75 6.90 -6.73
C ASP A 63 21.20 7.85 -5.65
N ALA A 64 20.55 7.27 -4.63
CA ALA A 64 19.90 8.04 -3.56
C ALA A 64 20.87 8.95 -2.76
N GLN A 65 22.13 8.54 -2.57
CA GLN A 65 23.13 9.35 -1.87
C GLN A 65 23.65 10.48 -2.76
N LEU A 66 23.93 10.21 -4.03
CA LEU A 66 24.35 11.24 -4.99
C LEU A 66 23.23 12.26 -5.23
N ARG A 67 21.99 11.81 -5.38
CA ARG A 67 20.81 12.70 -5.51
C ARG A 67 20.65 13.59 -4.29
N ALA A 68 20.73 13.02 -3.08
CA ALA A 68 20.64 13.80 -1.84
C ALA A 68 21.77 14.83 -1.73
N ARG A 69 22.99 14.47 -2.13
CA ARG A 69 24.14 15.39 -2.16
C ARG A 69 23.94 16.52 -3.17
N TYR A 70 23.51 16.18 -4.38
CA TYR A 70 23.18 17.16 -5.43
C TYR A 70 22.10 18.13 -4.95
N ASP A 71 21.00 17.61 -4.39
CA ASP A 71 19.90 18.41 -3.85
C ASP A 71 20.34 19.34 -2.71
N GLN A 72 21.23 18.85 -1.84
CA GLN A 72 21.79 19.62 -0.73
C GLN A 72 22.68 20.76 -1.24
N GLU A 73 23.67 20.46 -2.09
CA GLU A 73 24.63 21.45 -2.56
C GLU A 73 24.02 22.51 -3.49
N ARG A 74 22.93 22.18 -4.21
CA ARG A 74 22.31 23.08 -5.21
C ARG A 74 21.09 23.86 -4.73
N TYR A 75 20.38 23.39 -3.72
CA TYR A 75 19.04 23.91 -3.39
C TYR A 75 18.79 24.07 -1.89
N HIS A 76 19.76 24.58 -1.12
CA HIS A 76 19.53 24.95 0.28
C HIS A 76 18.45 26.05 0.40
N GLY A 77 17.20 25.62 0.62
CA GLY A 77 16.04 26.45 0.90
C GLY A 77 14.72 25.77 0.53
N ALA A 78 14.16 24.98 1.46
CA ALA A 78 12.84 24.35 1.46
C ALA A 78 12.64 23.05 0.63
N ILE A 79 12.50 21.90 1.32
CA ILE A 79 11.23 21.19 1.55
C ILE A 79 11.48 19.90 2.39
N ARG A 80 10.44 19.52 3.13
CA ARG A 80 10.28 18.53 4.19
C ARG A 80 10.60 17.09 3.77
N ARG A 81 11.30 16.37 4.67
CA ARG A 81 11.63 14.94 4.61
C ARG A 81 10.37 14.07 4.51
N THR A 82 10.35 13.15 3.55
CA THR A 82 9.71 11.83 3.67
C THR A 82 10.82 10.78 3.60
N ARG A 83 10.87 9.90 4.61
CA ARG A 83 11.84 8.81 4.74
C ARG A 83 11.23 7.53 4.16
N SER A 84 11.98 6.81 3.34
CA SER A 84 12.09 5.34 3.42
C SER A 84 13.41 4.88 2.80
N ALA A 85 13.89 3.72 3.28
CA ALA A 85 15.29 3.31 3.40
C ALA A 85 15.82 2.41 2.26
N ARG A 86 17.10 2.04 2.36
CA ARG A 86 18.02 1.46 1.37
C ARG A 86 18.46 0.03 1.78
N THR A 87 19.03 -0.70 0.79
CA THR A 87 20.05 -1.80 0.82
C THR A 87 19.48 -3.16 0.36
N GLU A 88 20.05 -4.01 -0.53
CA GLU A 88 21.41 -4.32 -1.03
C GLU A 88 21.36 -5.12 -2.38
N ALA A 89 22.50 -5.42 -3.05
CA ALA A 89 22.56 -6.05 -4.39
C ALA A 89 23.49 -7.29 -4.53
N ALA A 90 23.15 -8.15 -5.53
CA ALA A 90 23.89 -9.20 -6.30
C ALA A 90 23.96 -10.67 -5.78
N PRO A 91 24.12 -11.74 -6.64
CA PRO A 91 24.19 -11.86 -8.12
C PRO A 91 23.19 -12.87 -8.78
N ARG A 92 23.15 -12.92 -10.14
CA ARG A 92 22.28 -13.76 -11.03
C ARG A 92 22.67 -15.26 -11.12
N PRO A 93 21.72 -16.13 -11.53
CA PRO A 93 22.00 -17.16 -12.54
C PRO A 93 20.96 -17.23 -13.70
N ALA A 94 21.25 -18.13 -14.65
CA ALA A 94 20.77 -18.23 -16.04
C ALA A 94 19.24 -18.30 -16.27
N GLY A 95 18.82 -17.78 -17.43
CA GLY A 95 17.42 -17.56 -17.79
C GLY A 95 16.63 -18.81 -18.23
N PRO A 96 15.28 -18.77 -18.19
CA PRO A 96 14.43 -19.81 -18.78
C PRO A 96 14.15 -19.58 -20.27
N GLN A 97 14.03 -20.68 -21.00
CA GLN A 97 13.67 -20.78 -22.43
C GLN A 97 12.25 -20.26 -22.75
N PRO A 98 11.96 -19.89 -24.02
CA PRO A 98 10.68 -19.31 -24.40
C PRO A 98 9.56 -20.35 -24.37
N VAL A 99 8.64 -20.21 -23.43
CA VAL A 99 7.32 -20.83 -23.48
C VAL A 99 6.54 -20.24 -24.66
N ARG A 100 6.03 -21.11 -25.54
CA ARG A 100 5.19 -20.75 -26.68
C ARG A 100 3.93 -20.03 -26.17
N ARG A 101 3.85 -18.73 -26.44
CA ARG A 101 2.77 -17.85 -25.98
C ARG A 101 1.51 -18.09 -26.81
N ARG A 102 0.37 -18.29 -26.13
CA ARG A 102 -0.94 -17.90 -26.69
C ARG A 102 -0.84 -16.43 -27.15
N PRO A 103 -1.55 -16.00 -28.21
CA PRO A 103 -1.53 -14.59 -28.60
C PRO A 103 -1.88 -13.75 -27.36
N PRO A 104 -1.05 -12.74 -27.01
CA PRO A 104 -1.31 -11.93 -25.83
C PRO A 104 -2.65 -11.22 -26.03
N ILE A 105 -3.45 -11.22 -24.97
CA ILE A 105 -4.61 -10.34 -24.87
C ILE A 105 -4.09 -8.92 -25.13
N THR A 106 -4.72 -8.16 -26.02
CA THR A 106 -4.31 -6.77 -26.27
C THR A 106 -4.58 -5.94 -25.02
N ALA A 107 -3.82 -4.85 -24.81
CA ALA A 107 -4.06 -3.96 -23.67
C ALA A 107 -5.51 -3.44 -23.62
N ALA A 108 -6.13 -3.22 -24.79
CA ALA A 108 -7.53 -2.84 -24.92
C ALA A 108 -8.49 -3.92 -24.41
N GLU A 109 -8.29 -5.18 -24.78
CA GLU A 109 -9.12 -6.30 -24.31
C GLU A 109 -8.90 -6.56 -22.80
N ALA A 110 -7.67 -6.42 -22.31
CA ALA A 110 -7.38 -6.52 -20.88
C ALA A 110 -8.07 -5.40 -20.09
N LEU A 111 -8.03 -4.17 -20.60
CA LEU A 111 -8.73 -3.02 -20.00
C LEU A 111 -10.24 -3.24 -20.02
N HIS A 112 -10.81 -3.73 -21.11
CA HIS A 112 -12.24 -4.03 -21.19
C HIS A 112 -12.68 -5.02 -20.10
N ARG A 113 -11.96 -6.14 -19.96
CA ARG A 113 -12.25 -7.14 -18.91
C ARG A 113 -12.09 -6.59 -17.50
N PHE A 114 -11.07 -5.74 -17.29
CA PHE A 114 -10.87 -5.07 -16.01
C PHE A 114 -12.04 -4.15 -15.69
N LEU A 115 -12.48 -3.36 -16.66
CA LEU A 115 -13.60 -2.45 -16.51
C LEU A 115 -14.92 -3.23 -16.23
N ASP A 116 -15.16 -4.36 -16.91
CA ASP A 116 -16.28 -5.26 -16.59
C ASP A 116 -16.16 -5.87 -15.18
N ARG A 117 -14.93 -6.03 -14.66
CA ARG A 117 -14.69 -6.47 -13.29
C ARG A 117 -14.98 -5.34 -12.28
N VAL A 118 -14.67 -4.09 -12.63
CA VAL A 118 -14.97 -2.90 -11.82
C VAL A 118 -16.48 -2.75 -11.62
N GLU A 119 -17.27 -2.92 -12.68
CA GLU A 119 -18.74 -2.82 -12.60
C GLU A 119 -19.36 -3.88 -11.67
N ARG A 120 -18.66 -5.00 -11.48
CA ARG A 120 -19.11 -6.13 -10.64
C ARG A 120 -18.43 -6.18 -9.27
N LEU A 121 -17.74 -5.10 -8.85
CA LEU A 121 -17.15 -5.04 -7.51
C LEU A 121 -18.24 -5.16 -6.44
N SER A 122 -17.99 -6.03 -5.47
CA SER A 122 -18.88 -6.19 -4.31
C SER A 122 -18.75 -5.02 -3.33
N ARG A 123 -19.72 -4.87 -2.43
CA ARG A 123 -19.62 -3.86 -1.36
C ARG A 123 -18.44 -4.10 -0.42
N ASP A 124 -18.08 -5.36 -0.18
CA ASP A 124 -16.89 -5.69 0.62
C ASP A 124 -15.61 -5.22 -0.06
N GLU A 125 -15.50 -5.38 -1.37
CA GLU A 125 -14.33 -4.93 -2.14
C GLU A 125 -14.24 -3.41 -2.21
N LEU A 126 -15.36 -2.72 -2.43
CA LEU A 126 -15.42 -1.26 -2.40
C LEU A 126 -15.05 -0.72 -1.01
N ASP A 127 -15.52 -1.38 0.06
CA ASP A 127 -15.13 -1.04 1.43
C ASP A 127 -13.64 -1.25 1.69
N ARG A 128 -13.05 -2.33 1.16
CA ARG A 128 -11.61 -2.59 1.27
C ARG A 128 -10.81 -1.56 0.47
N LEU A 129 -11.21 -1.26 -0.76
CA LEU A 129 -10.62 -0.20 -1.59
C LEU A 129 -10.67 1.16 -0.88
N SER A 130 -11.74 1.44 -0.14
CA SER A 130 -11.90 2.71 0.59
C SER A 130 -10.90 2.94 1.73
N VAL A 131 -10.19 1.88 2.17
CA VAL A 131 -9.15 1.94 3.20
C VAL A 131 -7.79 1.47 2.69
N ALA A 132 -7.68 1.15 1.40
CA ALA A 132 -6.44 0.76 0.75
C ALA A 132 -5.50 1.96 0.61
N GLU A 133 -4.20 1.68 0.60
CA GLU A 133 -3.22 2.72 0.30
C GLU A 133 -3.10 2.89 -1.20
N THR A 134 -3.19 4.15 -1.63
CA THR A 134 -3.00 4.52 -3.03
C THR A 134 -1.77 5.41 -3.12
N THR A 135 -0.78 4.98 -3.89
CA THR A 135 0.38 5.81 -4.17
C THR A 135 0.05 6.69 -5.37
N SER A 136 0.18 8.00 -5.19
CA SER A 136 -0.27 9.05 -6.12
C SER A 136 -0.09 8.76 -7.62
N ILE A 137 -1.15 9.05 -8.39
CA ILE A 137 -1.25 9.08 -9.88
C ILE A 137 -0.24 10.06 -10.52
N ALA A 138 0.43 10.89 -9.72
CA ALA A 138 1.53 11.75 -10.17
C ALA A 138 2.63 11.01 -10.95
N PHE A 139 2.78 9.70 -10.74
CA PHE A 139 3.69 8.87 -11.53
C PHE A 139 3.38 8.93 -13.04
N VAL A 140 2.12 8.69 -13.45
CA VAL A 140 1.75 8.72 -14.89
C VAL A 140 1.92 10.12 -15.47
N ALA A 141 1.53 11.16 -14.72
CA ALA A 141 1.73 12.54 -15.13
C ALA A 141 3.21 12.87 -15.36
N SER A 142 4.11 12.31 -14.54
CA SER A 142 5.55 12.53 -14.66
C SER A 142 6.18 11.89 -15.89
N ILE A 143 5.55 10.84 -16.45
CA ILE A 143 6.06 10.11 -17.63
C ILE A 143 5.30 10.41 -18.92
N HIS A 144 4.24 11.23 -18.88
CA HIS A 144 3.38 11.55 -20.03
C HIS A 144 4.16 11.93 -21.30
N ARG A 145 5.24 12.71 -21.17
CA ARG A 145 6.04 13.18 -22.31
C ARG A 145 6.81 12.08 -23.04
N PHE A 146 6.98 10.92 -22.41
CA PHE A 146 7.69 9.77 -22.95
C PHE A 146 6.75 8.72 -23.55
N LEU A 147 5.43 8.90 -23.40
CA LEU A 147 4.42 8.00 -23.97
C LEU A 147 4.26 8.26 -25.47
N SER A 148 3.99 7.19 -26.23
CA SER A 148 3.50 7.33 -27.61
C SER A 148 2.12 8.00 -27.63
N PRO A 149 1.69 8.60 -28.76
CA PRO A 149 0.34 9.19 -28.87
C PRO A 149 -0.78 8.21 -28.50
N ASP A 150 -0.66 6.94 -28.90
CA ASP A 150 -1.64 5.90 -28.60
C ASP A 150 -1.69 5.56 -27.10
N SER A 151 -0.51 5.36 -26.47
CA SER A 151 -0.43 5.10 -25.03
C SER A 151 -0.93 6.28 -24.21
N LEU A 152 -0.68 7.51 -24.69
CA LEU A 152 -1.17 8.71 -24.05
C LEU A 152 -2.69 8.83 -24.15
N ALA A 153 -3.27 8.62 -25.33
CA ALA A 153 -4.72 8.64 -25.54
C ALA A 153 -5.40 7.57 -24.68
N ALA A 154 -4.82 6.37 -24.62
CA ALA A 154 -5.32 5.29 -23.78
C ALA A 154 -5.26 5.67 -22.29
N ALA A 155 -4.13 6.15 -21.78
CA ALA A 155 -3.97 6.58 -20.38
C ALA A 155 -4.90 7.74 -19.99
N GLY A 156 -5.14 8.68 -20.91
CA GLY A 156 -6.07 9.80 -20.71
C GLY A 156 -7.54 9.40 -20.70
N SER A 157 -7.91 8.27 -21.33
CA SER A 157 -9.28 7.77 -21.35
C SER A 157 -9.69 7.03 -20.07
N VAL A 158 -8.71 6.46 -19.34
CA VAL A 158 -8.92 5.58 -18.17
C VAL A 158 -9.85 6.21 -17.14
N GLU A 159 -9.58 7.46 -16.74
CA GLU A 159 -10.35 8.11 -15.68
C GLU A 159 -11.84 8.23 -16.04
N GLY A 160 -12.12 8.61 -17.29
CA GLY A 160 -13.49 8.72 -17.80
C GLY A 160 -14.19 7.36 -17.89
N GLU A 161 -13.47 6.32 -18.32
CA GLU A 161 -14.01 4.95 -18.39
C GLU A 161 -14.35 4.38 -16.99
N VAL A 162 -13.46 4.59 -16.01
CA VAL A 162 -13.70 4.15 -14.63
C VAL A 162 -14.85 4.92 -14.01
N ARG A 163 -14.90 6.25 -14.21
CA ARG A 163 -15.99 7.10 -13.69
C ARG A 163 -17.37 6.64 -14.13
N ARG A 164 -17.51 6.18 -15.37
CA ARG A 164 -18.79 5.70 -15.90
C ARG A 164 -19.28 4.40 -15.26
N ARG A 165 -18.41 3.63 -14.63
CA ARG A 165 -18.70 2.30 -14.06
C ARG A 165 -18.90 2.29 -12.56
N LEU A 166 -18.59 3.40 -11.88
CA LEU A 166 -18.75 3.52 -10.45
C LEU A 166 -19.96 4.38 -10.12
N ALA A 167 -20.63 4.03 -9.01
CA ALA A 167 -21.66 4.91 -8.47
C ALA A 167 -21.04 6.25 -8.04
N PRO A 168 -21.78 7.37 -8.08
CA PRO A 168 -21.25 8.68 -7.75
C PRO A 168 -20.59 8.77 -6.35
N ALA A 169 -21.14 8.05 -5.37
CA ALA A 169 -20.59 8.00 -4.01
C ALA A 169 -19.26 7.25 -3.94
N ASP A 170 -19.12 6.16 -4.70
CA ASP A 170 -17.89 5.36 -4.75
C ASP A 170 -16.79 6.13 -5.52
N TRP A 171 -17.16 6.82 -6.61
CA TRP A 171 -16.27 7.73 -7.33
C TRP A 171 -15.75 8.89 -6.48
N ALA A 172 -16.61 9.43 -5.60
CA ALA A 172 -16.23 10.53 -4.71
C ALA A 172 -15.21 10.11 -3.64
N ASN A 173 -15.02 8.81 -3.41
CA ASN A 173 -14.00 8.31 -2.50
C ASN A 173 -12.64 8.24 -3.23
N PRO A 174 -11.64 9.06 -2.81
CA PRO A 174 -10.36 9.11 -3.50
C PRO A 174 -9.59 7.79 -3.41
N ALA A 175 -9.70 7.03 -2.32
CA ALA A 175 -9.00 5.74 -2.21
C ALA A 175 -9.56 4.71 -3.21
N ILE A 176 -10.88 4.64 -3.36
CA ILE A 176 -11.53 3.77 -4.36
C ILE A 176 -11.14 4.20 -5.77
N ARG A 177 -11.32 5.48 -6.08
CA ARG A 177 -11.01 6.05 -7.39
C ARG A 177 -9.55 5.82 -7.77
N ASP A 178 -8.63 6.21 -6.91
CA ASP A 178 -7.20 6.23 -7.21
C ASP A 178 -6.65 4.80 -7.34
N ALA A 179 -7.13 3.84 -6.54
CA ALA A 179 -6.73 2.44 -6.65
C ALA A 179 -7.17 1.80 -7.98
N ILE A 180 -8.42 2.05 -8.40
CA ILE A 180 -8.95 1.49 -9.65
C ILE A 180 -8.29 2.15 -10.87
N VAL A 181 -8.09 3.47 -10.83
CA VAL A 181 -7.41 4.21 -11.90
C VAL A 181 -5.95 3.77 -12.03
N ALA A 182 -5.23 3.61 -10.91
CA ALA A 182 -3.84 3.14 -10.93
C ALA A 182 -3.72 1.72 -11.51
N ALA A 183 -4.60 0.80 -11.14
CA ALA A 183 -4.64 -0.55 -11.71
C ALA A 183 -4.94 -0.54 -13.20
N ALA A 184 -5.89 0.29 -13.66
CA ALA A 184 -6.15 0.47 -15.08
C ALA A 184 -4.96 1.07 -15.84
N HIS A 185 -4.19 1.98 -15.23
CA HIS A 185 -2.95 2.49 -15.81
C HIS A 185 -1.87 1.41 -15.94
N GLU A 186 -1.74 0.47 -15.00
CA GLU A 186 -0.84 -0.68 -15.16
C GLU A 186 -1.21 -1.51 -16.38
N ILE A 187 -2.50 -1.77 -16.59
CA ILE A 187 -2.97 -2.58 -17.73
C ILE A 187 -2.67 -1.90 -19.07
N VAL A 188 -2.91 -0.59 -19.15
CA VAL A 188 -2.73 0.18 -20.39
C VAL A 188 -1.26 0.45 -20.68
N LEU A 189 -0.47 0.76 -19.64
CA LEU A 189 0.93 1.17 -19.78
C LEU A 189 1.91 0.01 -19.56
N GLY A 190 1.45 -1.19 -19.20
CA GLY A 190 2.29 -2.33 -18.82
C GLY A 190 3.36 -2.66 -19.86
N ALA A 191 2.98 -2.74 -21.14
CA ALA A 191 3.94 -2.99 -22.22
C ALA A 191 5.00 -1.88 -22.35
N PHE A 192 4.59 -0.62 -22.17
CA PHE A 192 5.52 0.51 -22.18
C PHE A 192 6.47 0.45 -20.98
N LEU A 193 5.94 0.17 -19.78
CA LEU A 193 6.73 0.03 -18.55
C LEU A 193 7.71 -1.15 -18.66
N ASP A 194 7.30 -2.26 -19.26
CA ASP A 194 8.16 -3.43 -19.49
C ASP A 194 9.35 -3.10 -20.39
N GLU A 195 9.13 -2.31 -21.45
CA GLU A 195 10.19 -1.86 -22.36
C GLU A 195 11.13 -0.85 -21.67
N HIS A 196 10.59 0.07 -20.86
CA HIS A 196 11.33 1.24 -20.37
C HIS A 196 11.87 1.12 -18.94
N LEU A 197 11.45 0.12 -18.16
CA LEU A 197 11.96 -0.11 -16.80
C LEU A 197 12.74 -1.43 -16.71
N SER A 198 13.87 -1.42 -16.00
CA SER A 198 14.57 -2.65 -15.58
C SER A 198 14.07 -3.11 -14.22
N GLU A 199 14.38 -4.35 -13.84
CA GLU A 199 14.29 -4.72 -12.43
C GLU A 199 15.40 -4.05 -11.62
N PRO A 200 15.11 -3.59 -10.39
CA PRO A 200 13.86 -3.75 -9.62
C PRO A 200 12.80 -2.65 -9.83
N PHE A 201 13.05 -1.66 -10.69
CA PHE A 201 12.16 -0.49 -10.89
C PHE A 201 10.81 -0.88 -11.49
N ARG A 202 10.80 -1.83 -12.43
CA ARG A 202 9.58 -2.37 -13.03
C ARG A 202 8.67 -3.01 -11.99
N GLY A 203 9.21 -3.92 -11.16
CA GLY A 203 8.46 -4.52 -10.05
C GLY A 203 7.85 -3.46 -9.14
N ARG A 204 8.65 -2.47 -8.71
CA ARG A 204 8.15 -1.37 -7.87
C ARG A 204 7.07 -0.52 -8.52
N ALA A 205 7.18 -0.22 -9.81
CA ALA A 205 6.14 0.53 -10.53
C ALA A 205 4.83 -0.26 -10.59
N ARG A 206 4.91 -1.57 -10.87
CA ARG A 206 3.76 -2.47 -10.85
C ARG A 206 3.14 -2.57 -9.47
N ASP A 207 3.94 -2.86 -8.44
CA ASP A 207 3.50 -2.94 -7.05
C ASP A 207 2.81 -1.64 -6.64
N ARG A 208 3.39 -0.49 -6.98
CA ARG A 208 2.81 0.82 -6.70
C ARG A 208 1.42 1.00 -7.33
N LEU A 209 1.26 0.61 -8.60
CA LEU A 209 0.01 0.78 -9.34
C LEU A 209 -1.07 -0.24 -8.93
N MET A 210 -0.67 -1.45 -8.58
CA MET A 210 -1.58 -2.56 -8.28
C MET A 210 -1.87 -2.75 -6.79
N ARG A 211 -1.04 -2.23 -5.88
CA ARG A 211 -1.13 -2.41 -4.43
C ARG A 211 -2.54 -2.25 -3.89
N GLY A 212 -3.19 -1.13 -4.18
CA GLY A 212 -4.54 -0.85 -3.65
C GLY A 212 -5.59 -1.84 -4.18
N TRP A 213 -5.47 -2.25 -5.44
CA TRP A 213 -6.36 -3.22 -6.07
C TRP A 213 -6.15 -4.62 -5.50
N GLU A 214 -4.91 -5.11 -5.47
CA GLU A 214 -4.56 -6.47 -5.00
C GLU A 214 -4.80 -6.65 -3.50
N ALA A 215 -4.63 -5.58 -2.71
CA ALA A 215 -4.95 -5.59 -1.29
C ALA A 215 -6.47 -5.65 -1.01
N ALA A 216 -7.33 -5.34 -1.98
CA ALA A 216 -8.76 -5.20 -1.76
C ALA A 216 -9.62 -6.23 -2.50
N VAL A 217 -9.39 -6.42 -3.80
CA VAL A 217 -10.23 -7.21 -4.70
C VAL A 217 -9.92 -8.69 -4.55
N ASP A 218 -10.97 -9.52 -4.57
CA ASP A 218 -10.90 -10.97 -4.34
C ASP A 218 -10.28 -11.38 -2.99
N GLN A 219 -10.19 -10.43 -2.05
CA GLN A 219 -9.69 -10.66 -0.69
C GLN A 219 -10.85 -10.86 0.31
N PRO A 220 -10.70 -11.72 1.33
CA PRO A 220 -11.68 -11.82 2.41
C PRO A 220 -11.81 -10.49 3.17
N ARG A 221 -13.04 -10.09 3.55
CA ARG A 221 -13.31 -8.77 4.19
C ARG A 221 -12.35 -8.43 5.33
N TYR A 222 -12.06 -9.37 6.23
CA TYR A 222 -11.14 -9.17 7.35
C TYR A 222 -9.94 -10.14 7.32
N GLY A 223 -9.57 -10.62 6.13
CA GLY A 223 -8.47 -11.56 5.95
C GLY A 223 -8.74 -12.96 6.53
N PRO A 224 -7.69 -13.72 6.92
CA PRO A 224 -7.81 -15.14 7.25
C PRO A 224 -8.68 -15.43 8.49
N ASN A 225 -8.85 -14.45 9.38
CA ASN A 225 -9.59 -14.59 10.63
C ASN A 225 -11.01 -13.97 10.57
N THR A 226 -11.56 -13.81 9.37
CA THR A 226 -12.88 -13.19 9.14
C THR A 226 -13.99 -13.68 10.09
N PRO A 227 -14.18 -14.99 10.34
CA PRO A 227 -15.24 -15.46 11.27
C PRO A 227 -15.08 -14.95 12.71
N ALA A 228 -13.84 -14.85 13.21
CA ALA A 228 -13.57 -14.37 14.56
C ALA A 228 -13.84 -12.86 14.69
N VAL A 229 -13.42 -12.09 13.68
CA VAL A 229 -13.65 -10.65 13.60
C VAL A 229 -15.14 -10.35 13.50
N SER A 230 -15.90 -11.07 12.67
CA SER A 230 -17.35 -10.89 12.55
C SER A 230 -18.08 -11.14 13.88
N ARG A 231 -17.71 -12.18 14.64
CA ARG A 231 -18.26 -12.42 15.98
C ARG A 231 -17.92 -11.29 16.95
N PHE A 232 -16.70 -10.77 16.90
CA PHE A 232 -16.27 -9.64 17.71
C PHE A 232 -17.09 -8.38 17.38
N ILE A 233 -17.27 -8.03 16.10
CA ILE A 233 -18.08 -6.88 15.68
C ILE A 233 -19.54 -7.05 16.11
N ALA A 234 -20.11 -8.26 15.96
CA ALA A 234 -21.45 -8.57 16.42
C ALA A 234 -21.61 -8.44 17.95
N ARG A 235 -20.55 -8.68 18.72
CA ARG A 235 -20.53 -8.44 20.17
C ARG A 235 -20.35 -6.95 20.49
N ALA A 236 -19.53 -6.24 19.73
CA ALA A 236 -19.31 -4.81 19.87
C ALA A 236 -20.60 -4.00 19.63
N SER A 237 -21.47 -4.45 18.72
CA SER A 237 -22.77 -3.81 18.47
C SER A 237 -23.73 -3.86 19.66
N ARG A 238 -23.49 -4.77 20.61
CA ARG A 238 -24.30 -4.98 21.82
C ARG A 238 -23.64 -4.43 23.08
N LEU A 239 -22.60 -3.60 22.95
CA LEU A 239 -21.96 -2.98 24.11
C LEU A 239 -22.93 -2.05 24.84
N SER A 240 -22.97 -2.16 26.16
CA SER A 240 -23.61 -1.19 27.04
C SER A 240 -22.70 0.01 27.31
N GLU A 241 -23.26 1.13 27.73
CA GLU A 241 -22.46 2.30 28.13
C GLU A 241 -21.52 2.00 29.31
N ARG A 242 -21.91 1.07 30.20
CA ARG A 242 -21.08 0.61 31.32
C ARG A 242 -19.82 -0.07 30.80
N GLU A 243 -19.95 -0.97 29.83
CA GLU A 243 -18.82 -1.65 29.21
C GLU A 243 -17.96 -0.67 28.41
N VAL A 244 -18.56 0.28 27.69
CA VAL A 244 -17.82 1.35 27.01
C VAL A 244 -16.97 2.16 28.00
N ARG A 245 -17.54 2.54 29.15
CA ARG A 245 -16.79 3.21 30.22
C ARG A 245 -15.66 2.34 30.77
N ALA A 246 -15.89 1.04 30.96
CA ALA A 246 -14.86 0.09 31.40
C ALA A 246 -13.72 -0.08 30.36
N LEU A 247 -14.04 -0.19 29.07
CA LEU A 247 -13.06 -0.21 27.97
C LEU A 247 -12.21 1.06 27.97
N ALA A 248 -12.83 2.22 28.22
CA ALA A 248 -12.14 3.51 28.25
C ALA A 248 -11.17 3.67 29.43
N THR A 249 -11.44 3.05 30.60
CA THR A 249 -10.56 3.12 31.77
C THR A 249 -9.43 2.09 31.74
N ALA A 250 -9.58 1.02 30.96
CA ALA A 250 -8.55 -0.02 30.82
C ALA A 250 -7.27 0.49 30.13
N ILE A 251 -7.36 1.56 29.35
CA ILE A 251 -6.23 2.25 28.73
C ILE A 251 -5.69 3.32 29.70
N ARG A 252 -4.51 3.09 30.30
CA ARG A 252 -3.75 4.11 31.04
C ARG A 252 -2.49 4.52 30.28
N GLY A 253 -2.22 5.82 30.19
CA GLY A 253 -0.96 6.37 29.64
C GLY A 253 -0.93 6.62 28.12
N ARG A 254 0.23 7.10 27.62
CA ARG A 254 0.52 7.20 26.19
C ARG A 254 0.81 5.79 25.67
N ILE A 255 -0.01 5.32 24.75
CA ILE A 255 0.18 4.02 24.10
C ILE A 255 0.90 4.25 22.76
N ALA A 256 1.96 3.46 22.51
CA ALA A 256 2.58 3.32 21.20
C ALA A 256 1.57 2.82 20.15
N SER A 257 1.91 2.94 18.87
CA SER A 257 1.16 2.31 17.77
C SER A 257 0.88 0.83 18.06
N ASP A 258 -0.23 0.30 17.52
CA ASP A 258 -0.52 -1.12 17.64
C ASP A 258 0.62 -1.92 16.98
N PRO A 259 1.23 -2.89 17.70
CA PRO A 259 2.43 -3.55 17.22
C PRO A 259 2.08 -4.51 16.08
N TRP A 260 2.89 -4.53 15.02
CA TRP A 260 2.79 -5.58 14.02
C TRP A 260 3.46 -6.87 14.54
N PRO A 261 2.90 -8.05 14.24
CA PRO A 261 3.53 -9.33 14.58
C PRO A 261 4.92 -9.45 13.96
N ARG A 262 5.81 -10.20 14.63
CA ARG A 262 7.14 -10.49 14.07
C ARG A 262 7.01 -11.29 12.77
N GLY A 263 7.76 -10.89 11.74
CA GLY A 263 7.76 -11.56 10.44
C GLY A 263 6.67 -11.10 9.47
N LEU A 264 5.85 -10.13 9.87
CA LEU A 264 4.99 -9.39 8.96
C LEU A 264 5.50 -7.95 8.84
N ASP A 265 5.31 -7.35 7.68
CA ASP A 265 5.59 -5.94 7.41
C ASP A 265 4.32 -5.28 6.85
N PRO A 266 3.76 -4.23 7.48
CA PRO A 266 2.61 -3.51 6.95
C PRO A 266 2.78 -3.03 5.50
N ASP A 267 4.00 -2.74 5.07
CA ASP A 267 4.31 -2.23 3.74
C ASP A 267 4.40 -3.36 2.70
N GLU A 268 4.59 -4.61 3.13
CA GLU A 268 4.60 -5.80 2.26
C GLU A 268 3.26 -6.57 2.34
N ASP A 269 2.61 -6.56 3.50
CA ASP A 269 1.36 -7.27 3.82
C ASP A 269 0.12 -6.37 3.73
N ASP A 270 -0.01 -5.60 2.65
CA ASP A 270 -1.03 -4.54 2.51
C ASP A 270 -2.46 -5.08 2.66
N GLY A 271 -2.73 -6.29 2.17
CA GLY A 271 -4.04 -6.95 2.32
C GLY A 271 -4.43 -7.21 3.79
N LEU A 272 -3.46 -7.51 4.66
CA LEU A 272 -3.66 -7.65 6.10
C LEU A 272 -3.82 -6.29 6.78
N ARG A 273 -3.08 -5.27 6.32
CA ARG A 273 -3.21 -3.88 6.78
C ARG A 273 -4.62 -3.34 6.50
N VAL A 274 -5.12 -3.50 5.28
CA VAL A 274 -6.50 -3.19 4.85
C VAL A 274 -7.51 -3.93 5.71
N SER A 275 -7.31 -5.24 5.93
CA SER A 275 -8.20 -6.06 6.76
C SER A 275 -8.28 -5.54 8.20
N SER A 276 -7.14 -5.18 8.79
CA SER A 276 -7.05 -4.62 10.13
C SER A 276 -7.74 -3.25 10.23
N ALA A 277 -7.50 -2.37 9.26
CA ALA A 277 -8.12 -1.05 9.20
C ALA A 277 -9.64 -1.14 9.07
N LEU A 278 -10.12 -2.00 8.16
CA LEU A 278 -11.54 -2.23 7.93
C LEU A 278 -12.24 -2.84 9.15
N ALA A 279 -11.65 -3.87 9.75
CA ALA A 279 -12.18 -4.47 10.97
C ALA A 279 -12.29 -3.46 12.13
N GLY A 280 -11.29 -2.59 12.29
CA GLY A 280 -11.32 -1.54 13.30
C GLY A 280 -12.38 -0.47 13.02
N ARG A 281 -12.57 -0.07 11.76
CA ARG A 281 -13.63 0.86 11.33
C ARG A 281 -15.00 0.31 11.66
N ASP A 282 -15.25 -0.94 11.28
CA ASP A 282 -16.56 -1.58 11.40
C ASP A 282 -16.90 -1.90 12.87
N ALA A 283 -15.92 -2.32 13.68
CA ALA A 283 -16.12 -2.52 15.12
C ALA A 283 -16.54 -1.23 15.84
N VAL A 284 -15.91 -0.10 15.50
CA VAL A 284 -16.28 1.21 16.06
C VAL A 284 -17.63 1.68 15.54
N GLY A 285 -17.90 1.52 14.25
CA GLY A 285 -19.19 1.89 13.64
C GLY A 285 -20.37 1.11 14.23
N ALA A 286 -20.17 -0.18 14.52
CA ALA A 286 -21.18 -1.05 15.10
C ALA A 286 -21.53 -0.69 16.56
N ALA A 287 -20.56 -0.21 17.34
CA ALA A 287 -20.72 0.08 18.77
C ALA A 287 -21.54 1.36 19.04
N ALA A 288 -22.86 1.29 18.88
CA ALA A 288 -23.78 2.42 19.02
C ALA A 288 -23.66 3.17 20.37
N ALA A 289 -23.38 2.46 21.46
CA ALA A 289 -23.21 3.04 22.80
C ALA A 289 -22.07 4.07 22.90
N LEU A 290 -21.11 4.06 21.96
CA LEU A 290 -20.08 5.11 21.88
C LEU A 290 -20.68 6.51 21.68
N ARG A 291 -21.86 6.62 21.06
CA ARG A 291 -22.55 7.91 20.83
C ARG A 291 -23.25 8.45 22.07
N ASN A 292 -23.42 7.62 23.11
CA ASN A 292 -24.17 7.95 24.32
C ASN A 292 -23.27 8.32 25.50
N VAL A 293 -21.95 8.28 25.33
CA VAL A 293 -20.97 8.62 26.37
C VAL A 293 -20.20 9.88 26.01
N GLU A 294 -19.50 10.45 26.98
CA GLU A 294 -18.61 11.60 26.76
C GLU A 294 -17.58 11.31 25.64
N ARG A 295 -17.31 12.29 24.78
CA ARG A 295 -16.41 12.16 23.63
C ARG A 295 -15.03 11.60 24.00
N ALA A 296 -14.45 12.03 25.12
CA ALA A 296 -13.15 11.51 25.57
C ALA A 296 -13.20 10.01 25.89
N THR A 297 -14.28 9.56 26.51
CA THR A 297 -14.55 8.14 26.81
C THR A 297 -14.76 7.35 25.52
N ALA A 298 -15.58 7.86 24.60
CA ALA A 298 -15.83 7.23 23.30
C ALA A 298 -14.54 7.03 22.49
N VAL A 299 -13.66 8.04 22.44
CA VAL A 299 -12.37 7.96 21.72
C VAL A 299 -11.47 6.87 22.31
N ARG A 300 -11.36 6.78 23.64
CA ARG A 300 -10.56 5.74 24.31
C ARG A 300 -11.11 4.34 24.06
N ALA A 301 -12.42 4.15 24.23
CA ALA A 301 -13.07 2.87 23.95
C ALA A 301 -12.94 2.46 22.48
N ALA A 302 -13.15 3.39 21.54
CA ALA A 302 -12.97 3.15 20.11
C ALA A 302 -11.53 2.75 19.75
N ARG A 303 -10.52 3.30 20.44
CA ARG A 303 -9.12 2.86 20.27
C ARG A 303 -8.94 1.40 20.69
N LEU A 304 -9.53 0.99 21.81
CA LEU A 304 -9.44 -0.40 22.26
C LEU A 304 -10.16 -1.38 21.32
N LEU A 305 -11.31 -0.97 20.75
CA LEU A 305 -12.01 -1.75 19.73
C LEU A 305 -11.15 -1.95 18.49
N ARG A 306 -10.49 -0.91 17.99
CA ARG A 306 -9.56 -1.01 16.85
C ARG A 306 -8.38 -1.93 17.16
N ARG A 307 -7.76 -1.80 18.33
CA ARG A 307 -6.69 -2.68 18.78
C ARG A 307 -7.12 -4.15 18.84
N THR A 308 -8.30 -4.42 19.38
CA THR A 308 -8.84 -5.78 19.48
C THR A 308 -9.12 -6.35 18.09
N ALA A 309 -9.70 -5.55 17.19
CA ALA A 309 -9.92 -5.93 15.80
C ALA A 309 -8.60 -6.28 15.09
N HIS A 310 -7.58 -5.42 15.23
CA HIS A 310 -6.24 -5.63 14.70
C HIS A 310 -5.63 -6.95 15.18
N ALA A 311 -5.65 -7.19 16.50
CA ALA A 311 -5.14 -8.43 17.09
C ALA A 311 -5.89 -9.67 16.59
N LEU A 312 -7.20 -9.58 16.38
CA LEU A 312 -8.01 -10.68 15.85
C LEU A 312 -7.73 -10.98 14.38
N VAL A 313 -7.58 -9.94 13.54
CA VAL A 313 -7.20 -10.10 12.12
C VAL A 313 -5.87 -10.83 12.02
N LEU A 314 -4.88 -10.42 12.83
CA LEU A 314 -3.51 -10.94 12.81
C LEU A 314 -3.27 -12.09 13.81
N ARG A 315 -4.33 -12.72 14.30
CA ARG A 315 -4.28 -13.77 15.34
C ARG A 315 -3.37 -14.96 14.97
N HIS A 316 -3.13 -15.22 13.71
CA HIS A 316 -2.28 -16.32 13.26
C HIS A 316 -0.78 -16.02 13.43
N ALA A 317 -0.39 -14.75 13.50
CA ALA A 317 1.00 -14.31 13.53
C ALA A 317 1.47 -13.86 14.92
N PHE A 318 0.56 -13.52 15.84
CA PHE A 318 0.92 -13.23 17.22
C PHE A 318 1.19 -14.50 18.04
N SER A 319 2.15 -14.41 18.96
CA SER A 319 2.30 -15.39 20.04
C SER A 319 1.05 -15.38 20.93
N ALA A 320 0.77 -16.48 21.64
CA ALA A 320 -0.37 -16.56 22.55
C ALA A 320 -0.31 -15.48 23.66
N ALA A 321 0.89 -15.18 24.15
CA ALA A 321 1.11 -14.16 25.17
C ALA A 321 0.84 -12.74 24.64
N ASP A 322 1.41 -12.39 23.47
CA ASP A 322 1.22 -11.07 22.87
C ASP A 322 -0.23 -10.85 22.47
N PHE A 323 -0.86 -11.85 21.85
CA PHE A 323 -2.28 -11.81 21.51
C PHE A 323 -3.13 -11.61 22.76
N GLY A 324 -2.88 -12.39 23.82
CA GLY A 324 -3.58 -12.28 25.10
C GLY A 324 -3.48 -10.87 25.68
N ALA A 325 -2.29 -10.28 25.69
CA ALA A 325 -2.08 -8.92 26.17
C ALA A 325 -2.86 -7.87 25.37
N LEU A 326 -2.96 -8.03 24.04
CA LEU A 326 -3.67 -7.09 23.18
C LEU A 326 -5.20 -7.13 23.36
N VAL A 327 -5.77 -8.31 23.65
CA VAL A 327 -7.22 -8.50 23.80
C VAL A 327 -7.70 -8.52 25.26
N TYR A 328 -6.79 -8.53 26.24
CA TYR A 328 -7.11 -8.67 27.66
C TYR A 328 -8.12 -7.64 28.15
N ALA A 329 -7.92 -6.36 27.82
CA ALA A 329 -8.81 -5.28 28.26
C ALA A 329 -10.22 -5.43 27.67
N TRP A 330 -10.34 -5.94 26.44
CA TRP A 330 -11.64 -6.28 25.85
C TRP A 330 -12.31 -7.42 26.63
N GLN A 331 -11.57 -8.49 26.93
CA GLN A 331 -12.10 -9.63 27.68
C GLN A 331 -12.61 -9.19 29.06
N VAL A 332 -11.79 -8.49 29.84
CA VAL A 332 -12.17 -8.03 31.19
C VAL A 332 -13.39 -7.12 31.18
N ALA A 333 -13.47 -6.18 30.23
CA ALA A 333 -14.57 -5.22 30.17
C ALA A 333 -15.90 -5.83 29.69
N THR A 334 -15.86 -6.97 29.00
CA THR A 334 -17.05 -7.61 28.39
C THR A 334 -17.43 -8.96 29.01
N LEU A 335 -16.64 -9.44 29.97
CA LEU A 335 -16.99 -10.56 30.83
C LEU A 335 -18.22 -10.20 31.67
N ASP A 336 -19.22 -11.08 31.62
CA ASP A 336 -20.42 -10.96 32.45
C ASP A 336 -20.04 -11.21 33.92
N PRO A 337 -20.31 -10.27 34.86
CA PRO A 337 -20.08 -10.51 36.28
C PRO A 337 -20.84 -11.74 36.83
N GLY A 338 -21.84 -12.24 36.10
CA GLY A 338 -22.70 -13.34 36.51
C GLY A 338 -22.20 -14.76 36.23
N THR A 339 -21.12 -14.96 35.45
CA THR A 339 -20.65 -16.31 35.06
C THR A 339 -19.43 -16.81 35.86
N GLY A 340 -19.04 -16.10 36.91
CA GLY A 340 -17.92 -16.45 37.80
C GLY A 340 -18.19 -17.59 38.80
N ARG A 341 -19.03 -18.57 38.50
CA ARG A 341 -18.96 -19.88 39.16
C ARG A 341 -18.25 -20.84 38.24
N HIS A 342 -16.94 -20.98 38.44
CA HIS A 342 -16.25 -22.21 38.09
C HIS A 342 -16.95 -23.33 38.87
N GLU A 343 -17.76 -24.11 38.17
CA GLU A 343 -18.14 -25.44 38.62
C GLU A 343 -16.85 -26.29 38.59
N PRO A 344 -16.33 -26.76 39.74
CA PRO A 344 -15.16 -27.62 39.72
C PRO A 344 -15.60 -28.92 39.08
N THR A 345 -15.11 -29.20 37.88
CA THR A 345 -15.23 -30.53 37.27
C THR A 345 -14.55 -31.52 38.21
N THR A 346 -15.37 -32.31 38.90
CA THR A 346 -14.97 -33.49 39.65
C THR A 346 -14.41 -34.54 38.69
N ALA A 347 -13.15 -34.38 38.31
CA ALA A 347 -12.39 -35.36 37.55
C ALA A 347 -10.89 -35.27 37.90
N ASP A 348 -10.56 -35.25 39.20
CA ASP A 348 -9.21 -35.61 39.64
C ASP A 348 -9.24 -36.09 41.11
N ALA A 349 -9.81 -37.27 41.32
CA ALA A 349 -9.80 -37.94 42.62
C ALA A 349 -9.77 -39.46 42.47
N THR A 350 -8.83 -39.98 41.68
CA THR A 350 -8.36 -41.37 41.80
C THR A 350 -7.12 -41.54 40.95
N VAL A 351 -5.93 -41.43 41.55
CA VAL A 351 -4.78 -42.36 41.42
C VAL A 351 -3.69 -41.81 42.34
N ARG A 352 -3.58 -42.35 43.56
CA ARG A 352 -2.33 -42.55 44.32
C ARG A 352 -2.62 -43.23 45.65
N ARG A 353 -2.92 -44.53 45.58
CA ARG A 353 -2.53 -45.54 46.57
C ARG A 353 -2.35 -46.85 45.80
N GLY A 354 -1.16 -47.42 45.91
CA GLY A 354 -0.67 -48.58 45.17
C GLY A 354 0.84 -48.50 45.14
#